data_AF-A0A6C0K2E1-F1
#
_entry.id   AF-A0A6C0K2E1-F1
#
_cell.length_a   1.000
_cell.length_b   1.000
_cell.length_c   1.000
_cell.angle_alpha   90.00
_cell.angle_beta   90.00
_cell.angle_gamma   90.00
#
_symmetry.space_group_name_H-M   'P 1'
#
loop_
_entity.id
_entity.type
_entity.pdbx_description
1 polymer ?
#
loop_
_entity_poly.entity_id
_entity_poly.type
_entity_poly.pdbx_seq_one_letter_code
_entity_poly.pdbx_strand_id
1 'polypeptide(L)'
;MPSCQAAIQQGVRKGALCGNETTETYCSKHARQAIIDKAQKDGTRLCDIARGCFTVLEDHQSKCTHCLHKARIHDRKRNDQKRQDPTLCLDCGTKLTEESRAKGKHDKSLRRCIPCYKKLQIYESQRAPRERNYKAEAFTNKHVLWNHYVKSAQKRGLDFALSKARFLALILEPCFFCAYQKDGEVNGLDRIDNNKGYVDENVTSCCTTCNFLKGSQHPQEFLDKLGTIHRFRTAKEPIASDLVKMWNTTYSSLSVPHYKTYAKSANSRNIEWAISEEEFAAIVKQPCYLCGIATDDTNKNGIDRFENRKGYRLDNCRPCCGHCNLMKRDIPYETIIEKASIIADRSTELVAAIATKNIPIRSSKTAARVKVDEPRVQEPISFDYKPTNEVIVPKEGMSEEIRAILEAPKELIPVKQWKSKQIYKTIQANEENQYKAFCEEHNTVPNDWMGQWTTFVLAVKGKAFEQSEPIIKAFVENLRRLRHNALCAKDPLEREGRQQWPSITVVKAFLEGKLDAFKAFTEAASKELPEDPKWNKRWTQFVETLELNRTSEETLKGLCSKFMAAQRIKKYRRTE
;
A
#
# COMPACT_ATOMS: atom_id res chain seq x y z
N MET A 1 -25.90 33.69 -7.31
CA MET A 1 -25.23 32.44 -7.77
C MET A 1 -24.91 31.59 -6.56
N PRO A 2 -25.07 30.26 -6.62
CA PRO A 2 -24.53 29.37 -5.59
C PRO A 2 -23.02 29.59 -5.41
N SER A 3 -22.52 29.35 -4.20
CA SER A 3 -21.08 29.43 -3.92
C SER A 3 -20.52 28.04 -3.64
N CYS A 4 -19.29 27.81 -4.07
CA CYS A 4 -18.62 26.53 -3.98
C CYS A 4 -18.48 26.09 -2.51
N GLN A 5 -18.98 24.89 -2.21
CA GLN A 5 -19.05 24.32 -0.86
C GLN A 5 -17.76 23.60 -0.42
N ALA A 6 -16.71 23.60 -1.23
CA ALA A 6 -15.45 22.95 -0.86
C ALA A 6 -14.70 23.74 0.21
N ALA A 7 -14.20 23.04 1.24
CA ALA A 7 -13.32 23.61 2.25
C ALA A 7 -11.89 23.76 1.72
N ILE A 8 -11.27 24.90 2.01
CA ILE A 8 -9.87 25.18 1.66
C ILE A 8 -8.95 24.30 2.51
N GLN A 9 -8.07 23.53 1.87
CA GLN A 9 -7.24 22.54 2.56
C GLN A 9 -5.87 23.08 3.04
N GLN A 10 -5.42 24.23 2.54
CA GLN A 10 -4.08 24.79 2.80
C GLN A 10 -4.10 26.32 2.92
N GLY A 11 -3.11 26.89 3.61
CA GLY A 11 -2.94 28.34 3.78
C GLY A 11 -3.75 28.95 4.93
N VAL A 12 -3.73 30.28 5.03
CA VAL A 12 -4.31 31.05 6.16
C VAL A 12 -5.82 30.88 6.29
N ARG A 13 -6.51 30.58 5.19
CA ARG A 13 -7.96 30.33 5.14
C ARG A 13 -8.33 28.83 5.24
N LYS A 14 -7.43 27.97 5.71
CA LYS A 14 -7.69 26.53 5.85
C LYS A 14 -8.95 26.30 6.70
N GLY A 15 -9.87 25.48 6.20
CA GLY A 15 -11.16 25.19 6.83
C GLY A 15 -12.30 26.12 6.41
N ALA A 16 -12.02 27.29 5.82
CA ALA A 16 -13.07 28.15 5.27
C ALA A 16 -13.57 27.62 3.91
N LEU A 17 -14.82 27.93 3.57
CA LEU A 17 -15.39 27.62 2.25
C LEU A 17 -14.68 28.42 1.14
N CYS A 18 -14.58 27.80 -0.03
CA CYS A 18 -13.97 28.38 -1.22
C CYS A 18 -14.60 29.74 -1.58
N GLY A 19 -15.93 29.82 -1.55
CA GLY A 19 -16.68 31.04 -1.84
C GLY A 19 -16.61 31.51 -3.29
N ASN A 20 -16.09 30.70 -4.24
CA ASN A 20 -16.19 31.02 -5.67
C ASN A 20 -17.63 30.77 -6.13
N GLU A 21 -18.16 31.66 -6.96
CA GLU A 21 -19.44 31.45 -7.64
C GLU A 21 -19.37 30.24 -8.56
N THR A 22 -20.43 29.43 -8.57
CA THR A 22 -20.55 28.26 -9.44
C THR A 22 -22.01 27.86 -9.61
N THR A 23 -22.34 27.29 -10.76
CA THR A 23 -23.65 26.69 -11.06
C THR A 23 -23.82 25.30 -10.44
N GLU A 24 -22.71 24.65 -10.08
CA GLU A 24 -22.63 23.32 -9.49
C GLU A 24 -22.33 23.38 -7.98
N THR A 25 -22.40 22.24 -7.28
CA THR A 25 -22.02 22.17 -5.83
C THR A 25 -20.56 22.58 -5.59
N TYR A 26 -19.68 22.28 -6.55
CA TYR A 26 -18.25 22.54 -6.49
C TYR A 26 -17.76 23.28 -7.73
N CYS A 27 -16.96 24.33 -7.55
CA CYS A 27 -16.33 25.03 -8.67
C CYS A 27 -15.28 24.13 -9.35
N SER A 28 -14.90 24.47 -10.60
CA SER A 28 -13.91 23.74 -11.40
C SER A 28 -12.55 23.52 -10.71
N LYS A 29 -12.15 24.38 -9.77
CA LYS A 29 -10.92 24.19 -8.97
C LYS A 29 -11.05 23.09 -7.91
N HIS A 30 -12.28 22.74 -7.54
CA HIS A 30 -12.62 21.74 -6.53
C HIS A 30 -13.29 20.49 -7.14
N ALA A 31 -13.10 20.23 -8.44
CA ALA A 31 -13.60 19.03 -9.12
C ALA A 31 -13.19 17.71 -8.41
N ARG A 32 -12.03 17.67 -7.74
CA ARG A 32 -11.61 16.51 -6.93
C ARG A 32 -12.52 16.26 -5.73
N GLN A 33 -13.06 17.31 -5.11
CA GLN A 33 -14.01 17.16 -3.99
C GLN A 33 -15.33 16.58 -4.49
N ALA A 34 -15.80 17.02 -5.66
CA ALA A 34 -16.97 16.43 -6.31
C ALA A 34 -16.80 14.92 -6.56
N ILE A 35 -15.61 14.50 -6.99
CA ILE A 35 -15.27 13.08 -7.21
C ILE A 35 -15.24 12.29 -5.89
N ILE A 36 -14.72 12.88 -4.81
CA ILE A 36 -14.68 12.24 -3.48
C ILE A 36 -16.10 11.98 -2.97
N ASP A 37 -16.96 12.99 -3.01
CA ASP A 37 -18.33 12.89 -2.51
C ASP A 37 -19.16 11.93 -3.36
N LYS A 38 -18.97 11.95 -4.68
CA LYS A 38 -19.60 10.97 -5.58
C LYS A 38 -19.16 9.54 -5.25
N ALA A 39 -17.86 9.30 -5.08
CA ALA A 39 -17.34 7.99 -4.71
C ALA A 39 -17.91 7.49 -3.37
N GLN A 40 -18.09 8.39 -2.39
CA GLN A 40 -18.75 8.08 -1.12
C GLN A 40 -20.24 7.73 -1.30
N LYS A 41 -20.96 8.49 -2.13
CA LYS A 41 -22.38 8.24 -2.43
C LYS A 41 -22.59 6.91 -3.14
N ASP A 42 -21.73 6.59 -4.09
CA ASP A 42 -21.84 5.40 -4.94
C ASP A 42 -21.18 4.16 -4.29
N GLY A 43 -20.60 4.29 -3.09
CA GLY A 43 -19.89 3.21 -2.40
C GLY A 43 -18.63 2.72 -3.14
N THR A 44 -18.09 3.52 -4.07
CA THR A 44 -16.94 3.13 -4.90
C THR A 44 -15.62 3.57 -4.28
N ARG A 45 -14.64 2.68 -4.25
CA ARG A 45 -13.29 2.98 -3.76
C ARG A 45 -12.38 3.40 -4.91
N LEU A 46 -11.81 4.60 -4.85
CA LEU A 46 -10.85 5.11 -5.84
C LEU A 46 -9.42 5.02 -5.31
N CYS A 47 -8.44 4.86 -6.21
CA CYS A 47 -7.04 4.61 -5.86
C CYS A 47 -6.32 5.72 -5.06
N ASP A 48 -5.99 6.85 -5.69
CA ASP A 48 -5.21 7.94 -5.07
C ASP A 48 -5.66 9.27 -5.69
N ILE A 49 -6.85 9.70 -5.28
CA ILE A 49 -7.51 10.93 -5.76
C ILE A 49 -6.61 12.15 -5.54
N ALA A 50 -5.91 12.20 -4.39
CA ALA A 50 -5.00 13.29 -4.03
C ALA A 50 -3.85 13.44 -5.06
N ARG A 51 -3.34 12.33 -5.59
CA ARG A 51 -2.31 12.30 -6.64
C ARG A 51 -2.87 12.16 -8.06
N GLY A 52 -4.19 12.28 -8.24
CA GLY A 52 -4.84 12.26 -9.55
C GLY A 52 -5.07 10.86 -10.16
N CYS A 53 -5.07 9.82 -9.34
CA CYS A 53 -5.43 8.47 -9.76
C CYS A 53 -6.85 8.13 -9.33
N PHE A 54 -7.76 8.11 -10.31
CA PHE A 54 -9.19 7.84 -10.13
C PHE A 54 -9.60 6.45 -10.65
N THR A 55 -8.68 5.49 -10.68
CA THR A 55 -9.00 4.10 -11.01
C THR A 55 -9.85 3.51 -9.88
N VAL A 56 -10.97 2.89 -10.23
CA VAL A 56 -11.84 2.16 -9.30
C VAL A 56 -11.11 0.91 -8.81
N LEU A 57 -11.14 0.69 -7.50
CA LEU A 57 -10.50 -0.44 -6.84
C LEU A 57 -11.53 -1.52 -6.51
N GLU A 58 -11.13 -2.77 -6.67
CA GLU A 58 -11.84 -3.91 -6.09
C GLU A 58 -11.61 -3.96 -4.57
N ASP A 59 -12.49 -4.64 -3.83
CA ASP A 59 -12.48 -4.67 -2.36
C ASP A 59 -11.12 -5.07 -1.76
N HIS A 60 -10.44 -6.02 -2.40
CA HIS A 60 -9.16 -6.54 -1.97
C HIS A 60 -7.96 -5.62 -2.32
N GLN A 61 -8.17 -4.58 -3.12
CA GLN A 61 -7.11 -3.70 -3.59
C GLN A 61 -6.97 -2.47 -2.68
N SER A 62 -5.72 -2.12 -2.35
CA SER A 62 -5.38 -0.86 -1.67
C SER A 62 -4.94 0.24 -2.65
N LYS A 63 -4.44 -0.15 -3.82
CA LYS A 63 -4.01 0.71 -4.93
C LYS A 63 -4.17 -0.04 -6.24
N CYS A 64 -4.39 0.68 -7.32
CA CYS A 64 -4.39 0.07 -8.65
C CYS A 64 -2.98 -0.45 -9.00
N THR A 65 -2.92 -1.39 -9.93
CA THR A 65 -1.69 -2.06 -10.40
C THR A 65 -0.59 -1.04 -10.74
N HIS A 66 -0.94 0.02 -11.47
CA HIS A 66 -0.05 1.10 -11.87
C HIS A 66 0.50 1.93 -10.68
N CYS A 67 -0.36 2.40 -9.77
CA CYS A 67 0.08 3.18 -8.61
C CYS A 67 0.88 2.33 -7.62
N LEU A 68 0.53 1.05 -7.48
CA LEU A 68 1.29 0.09 -6.71
C LEU A 68 2.68 -0.14 -7.32
N HIS A 69 2.77 -0.28 -8.64
CA HIS A 69 4.04 -0.42 -9.36
C HIS A 69 4.94 0.82 -9.18
N LYS A 70 4.40 2.02 -9.36
CA LYS A 70 5.13 3.28 -9.08
C LYS A 70 5.64 3.36 -7.64
N ALA A 71 4.78 3.01 -6.67
CA ALA A 71 5.17 3.00 -5.26
C ALA A 71 6.30 1.99 -4.99
N ARG A 72 6.24 0.80 -5.62
CA ARG A 72 7.30 -0.21 -5.54
C ARG A 72 8.61 0.35 -6.10
N ILE A 73 8.64 0.90 -7.31
CA ILE A 73 9.87 1.51 -7.90
C ILE A 73 10.46 2.55 -6.96
N HIS A 74 9.64 3.43 -6.39
CA HIS A 74 10.12 4.46 -5.47
C HIS A 74 10.70 3.89 -4.17
N ASP A 75 10.06 2.86 -3.59
CA ASP A 75 10.62 2.13 -2.45
C ASP A 75 11.96 1.46 -2.81
N ARG A 76 12.04 0.86 -4.00
CA ARG A 76 13.28 0.24 -4.51
C ARG A 76 14.39 1.28 -4.58
N LYS A 77 14.15 2.42 -5.24
CA LYS A 77 15.13 3.51 -5.38
C LYS A 77 15.59 4.05 -4.02
N ARG A 78 14.66 4.29 -3.09
CA ARG A 78 14.99 4.80 -1.75
C ARG A 78 15.88 3.84 -0.95
N ASN A 79 15.62 2.55 -1.09
CA ASN A 79 16.24 1.51 -0.26
C ASN A 79 17.32 0.72 -1.02
N ASP A 80 17.69 1.13 -2.23
CA ASP A 80 18.50 0.32 -3.16
C ASP A 80 19.89 0.03 -2.59
N GLN A 81 20.57 1.09 -2.14
CA GLN A 81 21.90 1.00 -1.54
C GLN A 81 21.93 0.01 -0.36
N LYS A 82 20.99 0.13 0.59
CA LYS A 82 20.94 -0.77 1.75
C LYS A 82 20.44 -2.18 1.42
N ARG A 83 19.83 -2.41 0.25
CA ARG A 83 19.42 -3.75 -0.23
C ARG A 83 20.56 -4.44 -0.98
N GLN A 84 21.40 -3.70 -1.68
CA GLN A 84 22.58 -4.21 -2.40
C GLN A 84 23.77 -4.48 -1.46
N ASP A 85 24.01 -3.62 -0.47
CA ASP A 85 25.14 -3.78 0.45
C ASP A 85 24.78 -4.66 1.66
N PRO A 86 25.31 -5.90 1.76
CA PRO A 86 25.01 -6.83 2.85
C PRO A 86 25.55 -6.36 4.22
N THR A 87 26.45 -5.37 4.23
CA THR A 87 27.01 -4.79 5.45
C THR A 87 26.09 -3.75 6.09
N LEU A 88 24.99 -3.35 5.43
CA LEU A 88 24.04 -2.37 5.97
C LEU A 88 22.80 -3.04 6.56
N CYS A 89 22.27 -2.45 7.63
CA CYS A 89 21.00 -2.82 8.24
C CYS A 89 19.83 -2.56 7.27
N LEU A 90 18.96 -3.56 7.07
CA LEU A 90 17.82 -3.45 6.16
C LEU A 90 16.80 -2.37 6.56
N ASP A 91 16.69 -2.05 7.85
CA ASP A 91 15.74 -1.05 8.34
C ASP A 91 16.35 0.36 8.29
N CYS A 92 17.38 0.60 9.10
CA CYS A 92 17.94 1.93 9.32
C CYS A 92 19.12 2.28 8.41
N GLY A 93 19.69 1.33 7.66
CA GLY A 93 20.85 1.57 6.79
C GLY A 93 22.19 1.72 7.53
N THR A 94 22.24 1.59 8.86
CA THR A 94 23.49 1.63 9.62
C THR A 94 24.40 0.45 9.27
N LYS A 95 25.71 0.69 9.19
CA LYS A 95 26.73 -0.34 8.97
C LYS A 95 26.76 -1.34 10.14
N LEU A 96 26.72 -2.63 9.82
CA LEU A 96 26.66 -3.75 10.75
C LEU A 96 28.07 -4.25 11.04
N THR A 97 28.48 -4.12 12.30
CA THR A 97 29.64 -4.81 12.91
C THR A 97 29.20 -6.10 13.58
N GLU A 98 30.13 -6.93 14.05
CA GLU A 98 29.82 -8.16 14.80
C GLU A 98 29.00 -7.87 16.06
N GLU A 99 29.31 -6.77 16.77
CA GLU A 99 28.68 -6.40 18.05
C GLU A 99 27.32 -5.74 17.87
N SER A 100 27.11 -5.04 16.75
CA SER A 100 25.87 -4.32 16.46
C SER A 100 24.84 -5.19 15.73
N ARG A 101 25.25 -6.35 15.21
CA ARG A 101 24.40 -7.26 14.42
C ARG A 101 23.50 -8.10 15.33
N ALA A 102 22.22 -8.11 15.01
CA ALA A 102 21.25 -8.93 15.75
C ALA A 102 21.43 -10.42 15.42
N LYS A 103 21.15 -11.28 16.40
CA LYS A 103 21.10 -12.73 16.23
C LYS A 103 19.66 -13.25 16.35
N GLY A 104 19.27 -14.12 15.43
CA GLY A 104 17.95 -14.72 15.37
C GLY A 104 17.89 -16.09 16.04
N LYS A 105 16.91 -16.92 15.65
CA LYS A 105 16.82 -18.31 16.09
C LYS A 105 18.08 -19.08 15.69
N HIS A 106 18.53 -20.00 16.55
CA HIS A 106 19.75 -20.80 16.36
C HIS A 106 21.03 -19.96 16.19
N ASP A 107 21.11 -18.81 16.88
CA ASP A 107 22.26 -17.88 16.88
C ASP A 107 22.69 -17.36 15.49
N LYS A 108 21.79 -17.42 14.50
CA LYS A 108 22.09 -16.95 13.13
C LYS A 108 22.11 -15.43 13.05
N SER A 109 23.23 -14.89 12.59
CA SER A 109 23.42 -13.47 12.30
C SER A 109 22.39 -12.96 11.30
N LEU A 110 21.68 -11.89 11.67
CA LEU A 110 20.64 -11.26 10.86
C LEU A 110 21.17 -10.02 10.15
N ARG A 111 20.57 -9.67 8.99
CA ARG A 111 20.83 -8.40 8.29
C ARG A 111 20.06 -7.23 8.91
N ARG A 112 20.11 -7.12 10.25
CA ARG A 112 19.47 -6.08 11.05
C ARG A 112 20.35 -5.78 12.27
N CYS A 113 20.39 -4.53 12.71
CA CYS A 113 21.06 -4.17 13.95
C CYS A 113 20.20 -4.54 15.17
N ILE A 114 20.83 -4.69 16.34
CA ILE A 114 20.14 -5.05 17.60
C ILE A 114 18.95 -4.14 17.90
N PRO A 115 19.05 -2.79 17.83
CA PRO A 115 17.90 -1.91 18.09
C PRO A 115 16.71 -2.14 17.15
N CYS A 116 16.98 -2.30 15.85
CA CYS A 116 15.93 -2.55 14.85
C CYS A 116 15.27 -3.91 15.06
N TYR A 117 16.05 -4.94 15.41
CA TYR A 117 15.50 -6.26 15.69
C TYR A 117 14.64 -6.26 16.97
N LYS A 118 15.06 -5.58 18.04
CA LYS A 118 14.23 -5.42 19.26
C LYS A 118 12.90 -4.74 18.96
N LYS A 119 12.90 -3.67 18.15
CA LYS A 119 11.66 -3.01 17.70
C LYS A 119 10.75 -3.97 16.93
N LEU A 120 11.33 -4.77 16.04
CA LEU A 120 10.58 -5.80 15.30
C LEU A 120 9.97 -6.84 16.25
N GLN A 121 10.71 -7.30 17.25
CA GLN A 121 10.20 -8.29 18.22
C GLN A 121 8.99 -7.78 19.02
N ILE A 122 9.02 -6.51 19.47
CA ILE A 122 7.89 -5.87 20.16
C ILE A 122 6.65 -5.84 19.26
N TYR A 123 6.85 -5.45 18.00
CA TYR A 123 5.75 -5.40 17.04
C TYR A 123 5.19 -6.80 16.73
N GLU A 124 6.05 -7.81 16.56
CA GLU A 124 5.60 -9.20 16.37
C GLU A 124 4.89 -9.76 17.61
N SER A 125 5.27 -9.36 18.84
CA SER A 125 4.57 -9.78 20.06
C SER A 125 3.19 -9.15 20.24
N GLN A 126 2.95 -7.99 19.61
CA GLN A 126 1.65 -7.31 19.63
C GLN A 126 0.71 -7.80 18.52
N ARG A 127 1.23 -8.53 17.53
CA ARG A 127 0.39 -9.07 16.46
C ARG A 127 -0.49 -10.18 16.99
N ALA A 128 -1.76 -10.14 16.61
CA ALA A 128 -2.68 -11.23 16.88
C ALA A 128 -2.12 -12.55 16.30
N PRO A 129 -2.25 -13.67 17.02
CA PRO A 129 -1.85 -14.97 16.51
C PRO A 129 -2.66 -15.25 15.24
N ARG A 130 -1.94 -15.42 14.11
CA ARG A 130 -2.55 -15.82 12.85
C ARG A 130 -2.32 -17.32 12.64
N GLU A 131 -3.38 -18.05 12.35
CA GLU A 131 -3.23 -19.41 11.83
C GLU A 131 -2.69 -19.33 10.41
N ARG A 132 -1.48 -19.87 10.20
CA ARG A 132 -0.78 -19.74 8.93
C ARG A 132 -1.16 -20.88 8.00
N ASN A 133 -1.86 -20.58 6.91
CA ASN A 133 -2.13 -21.55 5.85
C ASN A 133 -0.96 -21.59 4.85
N TYR A 134 -0.02 -22.52 5.09
CA TYR A 134 1.16 -22.70 4.25
C TYR A 134 0.82 -23.07 2.79
N LYS A 135 -0.28 -23.81 2.56
CA LYS A 135 -0.69 -24.21 1.21
C LYS A 135 -1.22 -23.03 0.41
N ALA A 136 -2.02 -22.17 1.03
CA ALA A 136 -2.51 -20.95 0.39
C ALA A 136 -1.37 -19.96 0.10
N GLU A 137 -0.43 -19.79 1.04
CA GLU A 137 0.74 -18.95 0.79
C GLU A 137 1.63 -19.50 -0.35
N ALA A 138 1.76 -20.83 -0.46
CA ALA A 138 2.47 -21.48 -1.55
C ALA A 138 1.73 -21.36 -2.90
N PHE A 139 0.39 -21.35 -2.89
CA PHE A 139 -0.41 -21.07 -4.08
C PHE A 139 -0.12 -19.67 -4.64
N THR A 140 0.01 -18.65 -3.80
CA THR A 140 0.40 -17.31 -4.24
C THR A 140 1.86 -17.27 -4.70
N ASN A 141 2.74 -18.05 -4.05
CA ASN A 141 4.18 -18.03 -4.27
C ASN A 141 4.72 -19.32 -4.92
N LYS A 142 4.09 -19.80 -6.01
CA LYS A 142 4.43 -21.10 -6.64
C LYS A 142 5.91 -21.22 -7.04
N HIS A 143 6.56 -20.11 -7.41
CA HIS A 143 7.99 -20.07 -7.74
C HIS A 143 8.90 -20.42 -6.55
N VAL A 144 8.51 -20.04 -5.33
CA VAL A 144 9.24 -20.39 -4.10
C VAL A 144 9.14 -21.89 -3.85
N LEU A 145 7.96 -22.47 -4.07
CA LEU A 145 7.74 -23.90 -3.94
C LEU A 145 8.59 -24.69 -4.95
N TRP A 146 8.59 -24.29 -6.23
CA TRP A 146 9.47 -24.85 -7.26
C TRP A 146 10.94 -24.87 -6.82
N ASN A 147 11.47 -23.71 -6.40
CA ASN A 147 12.84 -23.59 -5.92
C ASN A 147 13.14 -24.50 -4.71
N HIS A 148 12.16 -24.69 -3.83
CA HIS A 148 12.29 -25.60 -2.70
C HIS A 148 12.45 -27.06 -3.18
N TYR A 149 11.67 -27.51 -4.16
CA TYR A 149 11.79 -28.87 -4.70
C TYR A 149 13.12 -29.10 -5.40
N VAL A 150 13.54 -28.18 -6.28
CA VAL A 150 14.82 -28.24 -6.99
C VAL A 150 15.99 -28.35 -6.00
N LYS A 151 16.06 -27.43 -5.02
CA LYS A 151 17.13 -27.43 -4.00
C LYS A 151 17.07 -28.67 -3.11
N SER A 152 15.87 -29.14 -2.77
CA SER A 152 15.69 -30.36 -1.99
C SER A 152 16.18 -31.60 -2.74
N ALA A 153 15.89 -31.69 -4.04
CA ALA A 153 16.33 -32.79 -4.89
C ALA A 153 17.86 -32.81 -4.99
N GLN A 154 18.48 -31.66 -5.29
CA GLN A 154 19.93 -31.50 -5.32
C GLN A 154 20.60 -31.91 -4.01
N LYS A 155 20.13 -31.37 -2.87
CA LYS A 155 20.66 -31.72 -1.53
C LYS A 155 20.56 -33.21 -1.21
N ARG A 156 19.57 -33.90 -1.78
CA ARG A 156 19.30 -35.32 -1.51
C ARG A 156 19.94 -36.26 -2.53
N GLY A 157 20.60 -35.75 -3.57
CA GLY A 157 21.15 -36.58 -4.65
C GLY A 157 20.06 -37.22 -5.51
N LEU A 158 19.01 -36.44 -5.84
CA LEU A 158 17.87 -36.91 -6.64
C LEU A 158 17.75 -36.11 -7.93
N ASP A 159 17.55 -36.80 -9.04
CA ASP A 159 17.22 -36.15 -10.31
C ASP A 159 15.94 -35.32 -10.17
N PHE A 160 15.91 -34.19 -10.86
CA PHE A 160 14.75 -33.32 -11.01
C PHE A 160 14.63 -32.91 -12.48
N ALA A 161 13.93 -33.73 -13.26
CA ALA A 161 13.77 -33.56 -14.70
C ALA A 161 12.40 -32.98 -15.10
N LEU A 162 11.52 -32.68 -14.15
CA LEU A 162 10.22 -32.05 -14.43
C LEU A 162 10.41 -30.67 -15.07
N SER A 163 9.62 -30.37 -16.09
CA SER A 163 9.48 -28.99 -16.56
C SER A 163 8.70 -28.14 -15.56
N LYS A 164 8.95 -26.82 -15.55
CA LYS A 164 8.22 -25.89 -14.67
C LYS A 164 6.72 -25.89 -14.94
N ALA A 165 6.32 -25.95 -16.21
CA ALA A 165 4.91 -26.02 -16.59
C ALA A 165 4.25 -27.28 -16.03
N ARG A 166 4.89 -28.44 -16.18
CA ARG A 166 4.37 -29.70 -15.67
C ARG A 166 4.29 -29.74 -14.14
N PHE A 167 5.30 -29.22 -13.45
CA PHE A 167 5.25 -29.05 -12.00
C PHE A 167 4.07 -28.20 -11.54
N LEU A 168 3.83 -27.05 -12.19
CA LEU A 168 2.72 -26.15 -11.84
C LEU A 168 1.36 -26.80 -12.07
N ALA A 169 1.23 -27.64 -13.10
CA ALA A 169 0.02 -28.43 -13.32
C ALA A 169 -0.17 -29.46 -12.18
N LEU A 170 0.86 -30.27 -11.88
CA LEU A 170 0.80 -31.32 -10.86
C LEU A 170 0.41 -30.79 -9.48
N ILE A 171 0.97 -29.67 -9.03
CA ILE A 171 0.65 -29.13 -7.69
C ILE A 171 -0.79 -28.59 -7.56
N LEU A 172 -1.51 -28.45 -8.68
CA LEU A 172 -2.91 -28.02 -8.72
C LEU A 172 -3.88 -29.19 -8.95
N GLU A 173 -3.37 -30.35 -9.36
CA GLU A 173 -4.17 -31.56 -9.50
C GLU A 173 -4.62 -32.11 -8.13
N PRO A 174 -5.78 -32.81 -8.06
CA PRO A 174 -6.20 -33.54 -6.87
C PRO A 174 -5.13 -34.51 -6.38
N CYS A 175 -5.10 -34.77 -5.08
CA CYS A 175 -4.20 -35.78 -4.53
C CYS A 175 -4.50 -37.15 -5.15
N PHE A 176 -3.48 -37.79 -5.70
CA PHE A 176 -3.59 -39.11 -6.33
C PHE A 176 -4.27 -40.15 -5.44
N PHE A 177 -3.88 -40.24 -4.16
CA PHE A 177 -4.41 -41.24 -3.24
C PHE A 177 -5.82 -40.92 -2.72
N CYS A 178 -6.05 -39.71 -2.20
CA CYS A 178 -7.29 -39.38 -1.49
C CYS A 178 -8.17 -38.33 -2.17
N ALA A 179 -7.86 -37.95 -3.42
CA ALA A 179 -8.56 -36.94 -4.21
C ALA A 179 -8.66 -35.53 -3.56
N TYR A 180 -7.96 -35.28 -2.45
CA TYR A 180 -7.98 -33.98 -1.79
C TYR A 180 -7.53 -32.86 -2.74
N GLN A 181 -8.39 -31.84 -2.85
CA GLN A 181 -8.15 -30.61 -3.57
C GLN A 181 -8.91 -29.48 -2.88
N LYS A 182 -8.36 -28.27 -2.92
CA LYS A 182 -9.02 -27.07 -2.40
C LYS A 182 -8.60 -25.84 -3.18
N ASP A 183 -9.56 -25.02 -3.57
CA ASP A 183 -9.31 -23.80 -4.33
C ASP A 183 -8.44 -22.82 -3.54
N GLY A 184 -7.50 -22.20 -4.24
CA GLY A 184 -6.52 -21.30 -3.63
C GLY A 184 -5.44 -22.00 -2.80
N GLU A 185 -5.37 -23.33 -2.79
CA GLU A 185 -4.30 -24.12 -2.17
C GLU A 185 -3.53 -24.94 -3.21
N VAL A 186 -2.32 -25.39 -2.84
CA VAL A 186 -1.52 -26.32 -3.66
C VAL A 186 -1.31 -27.64 -2.91
N ASN A 187 -1.25 -28.72 -3.67
CA ASN A 187 -0.73 -30.00 -3.22
C ASN A 187 0.80 -30.05 -3.35
N GLY A 188 1.39 -31.07 -2.73
CA GLY A 188 2.79 -31.42 -2.94
C GLY A 188 2.94 -32.47 -4.03
N LEU A 189 4.17 -32.96 -4.21
CA LEU A 189 4.47 -34.11 -5.06
C LEU A 189 4.90 -35.28 -4.20
N ASP A 190 4.37 -36.46 -4.50
CA ASP A 190 4.89 -37.74 -4.00
C ASP A 190 5.67 -38.43 -5.12
N ARG A 191 6.72 -39.16 -4.73
CA ARG A 191 7.48 -40.03 -5.63
C ARG A 191 6.95 -41.44 -5.45
N ILE A 192 6.35 -41.98 -6.51
CA ILE A 192 5.75 -43.32 -6.52
C ILE A 192 6.82 -44.35 -6.15
N ASP A 193 7.94 -44.36 -6.87
CA ASP A 193 9.18 -45.03 -6.47
C ASP A 193 10.12 -44.04 -5.79
N ASN A 194 10.35 -44.26 -4.49
CA ASN A 194 11.19 -43.42 -3.66
C ASN A 194 12.70 -43.51 -3.97
N ASN A 195 13.12 -44.51 -4.75
CA ASN A 195 14.51 -44.68 -5.23
C ASN A 195 14.80 -43.84 -6.48
N LYS A 196 13.76 -43.38 -7.19
CA LYS A 196 13.89 -42.51 -8.35
C LYS A 196 13.72 -41.04 -7.95
N GLY A 197 14.17 -40.16 -8.84
CA GLY A 197 14.04 -38.71 -8.72
C GLY A 197 12.63 -38.19 -9.05
N TYR A 198 12.53 -36.88 -9.26
CA TYR A 198 11.35 -36.20 -9.76
C TYR A 198 11.39 -36.20 -11.30
N VAL A 199 10.84 -37.25 -11.89
CA VAL A 199 10.67 -37.44 -13.34
C VAL A 199 9.20 -37.71 -13.63
N ASP A 200 8.71 -37.38 -14.83
CA ASP A 200 7.28 -37.33 -15.14
C ASP A 200 6.55 -38.65 -14.85
N GLU A 201 7.20 -39.79 -15.07
CA GLU A 201 6.60 -41.11 -14.88
C GLU A 201 6.59 -41.57 -13.41
N ASN A 202 7.35 -40.90 -12.54
CA ASN A 202 7.58 -41.29 -11.15
C ASN A 202 6.92 -40.34 -10.12
N VAL A 203 6.39 -39.21 -10.56
CA VAL A 203 5.78 -38.23 -9.64
C VAL A 203 4.27 -38.20 -9.79
N THR A 204 3.61 -37.89 -8.69
CA THR A 204 2.17 -37.65 -8.69
C THR A 204 1.79 -36.53 -7.72
N SER A 205 0.67 -35.87 -7.95
CA SER A 205 0.10 -34.91 -6.99
C SER A 205 -0.25 -35.62 -5.69
N CYS A 206 0.17 -35.08 -4.56
CA CYS A 206 -0.10 -35.69 -3.26
C CYS A 206 -0.29 -34.65 -2.17
N CYS A 207 -1.37 -34.80 -1.39
CA CYS A 207 -1.57 -33.96 -0.22
C CYS A 207 -0.53 -34.31 0.86
N THR A 208 -0.24 -33.33 1.72
CA THR A 208 0.73 -33.47 2.81
C THR A 208 0.47 -34.70 3.67
N THR A 209 -0.79 -34.96 4.03
CA THR A 209 -1.19 -36.08 4.89
C THR A 209 -0.87 -37.44 4.25
N CYS A 210 -1.28 -37.68 3.00
CA CYS A 210 -0.99 -38.94 2.31
C CYS A 210 0.52 -39.13 2.09
N ASN A 211 1.25 -38.07 1.75
CA ASN A 211 2.70 -38.14 1.58
C ASN A 211 3.41 -38.50 2.89
N PHE A 212 2.95 -37.97 4.03
CA PHE A 212 3.47 -38.36 5.35
C PHE A 212 3.12 -39.80 5.72
N LEU A 213 1.87 -40.22 5.53
CA LEU A 213 1.42 -41.58 5.86
C LEU A 213 2.14 -42.63 5.00
N LYS A 214 2.28 -42.41 3.69
CA LYS A 214 3.07 -43.26 2.80
C LYS A 214 4.55 -43.23 3.19
N GLY A 215 5.10 -42.03 3.34
CA GLY A 215 6.50 -41.84 3.68
C GLY A 215 7.43 -42.58 2.71
N SER A 216 8.18 -43.55 3.24
CA SER A 216 9.13 -44.35 2.46
C SER A 216 8.59 -45.65 1.90
N GLN A 217 7.34 -46.02 2.21
CA GLN A 217 6.76 -47.31 1.90
C GLN A 217 6.58 -47.53 0.39
N HIS A 218 6.50 -48.80 0.02
CA HIS A 218 6.03 -49.17 -1.32
C HIS A 218 4.57 -48.68 -1.48
N PRO A 219 4.17 -48.16 -2.66
CA PRO A 219 2.81 -47.62 -2.81
C PRO A 219 1.73 -48.69 -2.57
N GLN A 220 1.92 -49.93 -3.04
CA GLN A 220 1.00 -51.04 -2.73
C GLN A 220 0.95 -51.37 -1.22
N GLU A 221 2.11 -51.41 -0.55
CA GLU A 221 2.19 -51.63 0.91
C GLU A 221 1.38 -50.56 1.68
N PHE A 222 1.45 -49.31 1.22
CA PHE A 222 0.70 -48.21 1.80
C PHE A 222 -0.81 -48.40 1.61
N LEU A 223 -1.26 -48.80 0.42
CA LEU A 223 -2.68 -49.08 0.14
C LEU A 223 -3.20 -50.25 0.96
N ASP A 224 -2.47 -51.37 0.98
CA ASP A 224 -2.83 -52.57 1.74
C ASP A 224 -2.97 -52.24 3.24
N LYS A 225 -2.08 -51.38 3.75
CA LYS A 225 -2.12 -50.96 5.14
C LYS A 225 -3.36 -50.14 5.45
N LEU A 226 -3.67 -49.13 4.64
CA LEU A 226 -4.83 -48.28 4.86
C LEU A 226 -6.15 -49.04 4.66
N GLY A 227 -6.23 -49.91 3.65
CA GLY A 227 -7.37 -50.81 3.48
C GLY A 227 -7.57 -51.72 4.69
N THR A 228 -6.48 -52.23 5.27
CA THR A 228 -6.54 -53.02 6.51
C THR A 228 -7.00 -52.19 7.70
N ILE A 229 -6.47 -50.98 7.90
CA ILE A 229 -6.90 -50.09 8.99
C ILE A 229 -8.40 -49.78 8.87
N HIS A 230 -8.89 -49.54 7.65
CA HIS A 230 -10.32 -49.33 7.41
C HIS A 230 -11.15 -50.55 7.78
N ARG A 231 -10.81 -51.75 7.28
CA ARG A 231 -11.51 -53.00 7.62
C ARG A 231 -11.47 -53.33 9.10
N PHE A 232 -10.34 -53.12 9.76
CA PHE A 232 -10.23 -53.33 11.21
C PHE A 232 -11.11 -52.35 11.98
N ARG A 233 -11.25 -51.11 11.50
CA ARG A 233 -12.14 -50.11 12.11
C ARG A 233 -13.61 -50.49 11.95
N THR A 234 -14.03 -50.89 10.76
CA THR A 234 -15.45 -51.10 10.40
C THR A 234 -15.94 -52.51 10.71
N ALA A 235 -15.16 -53.54 10.42
CA ALA A 235 -15.54 -54.95 10.53
C ALA A 235 -14.76 -55.72 11.64
N LYS A 236 -13.84 -55.06 12.35
CA LYS A 236 -12.94 -55.71 13.34
C LYS A 236 -12.05 -56.81 12.76
N GLU A 237 -11.87 -56.82 11.45
CA GLU A 237 -11.00 -57.77 10.76
C GLU A 237 -9.53 -57.36 10.90
N PRO A 238 -8.69 -58.15 11.60
CA PRO A 238 -7.27 -57.85 11.74
C PRO A 238 -6.54 -58.02 10.41
N ILE A 239 -5.30 -57.54 10.35
CA ILE A 239 -4.44 -57.74 9.18
C ILE A 239 -4.30 -59.23 8.82
N ALA A 240 -4.46 -59.55 7.54
CA ALA A 240 -4.31 -60.91 7.04
C ALA A 240 -2.84 -61.36 7.14
N SER A 241 -2.64 -62.61 7.54
CA SER A 241 -1.30 -63.19 7.71
C SER A 241 -0.48 -63.18 6.41
N ASP A 242 -1.12 -63.36 5.26
CA ASP A 242 -0.43 -63.33 3.97
C ASP A 242 0.06 -61.93 3.58
N LEU A 243 -0.68 -60.87 3.95
CA LEU A 243 -0.20 -59.49 3.80
C LEU A 243 0.99 -59.22 4.73
N VAL A 244 0.97 -59.75 5.95
CA VAL A 244 2.12 -59.65 6.89
C VAL A 244 3.34 -60.37 6.33
N LYS A 245 3.17 -61.56 5.74
CA LYS A 245 4.28 -62.29 5.08
C LYS A 245 4.82 -61.51 3.88
N MET A 246 3.95 -60.98 3.04
CA MET A 246 4.33 -60.20 1.85
C MET A 246 5.14 -58.94 2.22
N TRP A 247 4.72 -58.23 3.26
CA TRP A 247 5.37 -57.00 3.74
C TRP A 247 6.16 -57.23 5.04
N ASN A 248 6.71 -58.43 5.24
CA ASN A 248 7.36 -58.79 6.52
C ASN A 248 8.53 -57.84 6.88
N THR A 249 9.21 -57.31 5.86
CA THR A 249 10.34 -56.39 6.01
C THR A 249 9.91 -55.04 6.52
N THR A 250 8.61 -54.70 6.56
CA THR A 250 8.09 -53.39 7.00
C THR A 250 7.00 -53.49 8.07
N TYR A 251 6.09 -54.45 8.01
CA TYR A 251 4.97 -54.59 8.96
C TYR A 251 5.41 -55.17 10.30
N SER A 252 6.34 -56.12 10.27
CA SER A 252 6.77 -56.83 11.47
C SER A 252 7.91 -56.12 12.20
N SER A 253 7.96 -56.33 13.51
CA SER A 253 9.05 -55.91 14.38
C SER A 253 9.38 -57.03 15.37
N LEU A 254 10.60 -57.57 15.31
CA LEU A 254 11.07 -58.57 16.27
C LEU A 254 11.67 -57.94 17.54
N SER A 255 11.77 -56.61 17.60
CA SER A 255 12.28 -55.91 18.76
C SER A 255 11.31 -56.03 19.93
N VAL A 256 11.76 -56.67 21.01
CA VAL A 256 10.99 -56.83 22.23
C VAL A 256 10.90 -55.49 22.98
N PRO A 257 9.69 -54.98 23.28
CA PRO A 257 9.52 -53.75 24.04
C PRO A 257 9.87 -53.99 25.51
N HIS A 258 10.73 -53.14 26.08
CA HIS A 258 11.14 -53.21 27.48
C HIS A 258 10.67 -51.97 28.26
N TYR A 259 10.06 -52.20 29.42
CA TYR A 259 9.56 -51.15 30.32
C TYR A 259 10.62 -50.08 30.63
N LYS A 260 11.80 -50.51 31.10
CA LYS A 260 12.92 -49.63 31.47
C LYS A 260 13.40 -48.75 30.30
N THR A 261 13.39 -49.29 29.07
CA THR A 261 13.80 -48.54 27.87
C THR A 261 12.81 -47.44 27.55
N TYR A 262 11.50 -47.73 27.62
CA TYR A 262 10.46 -46.74 27.40
C TYR A 262 10.47 -45.64 28.47
N ALA A 263 10.55 -46.02 29.76
CA ALA A 263 10.62 -45.07 30.86
C ALA A 263 11.83 -44.14 30.74
N LYS A 264 13.01 -44.70 30.44
CA LYS A 264 14.24 -43.91 30.21
C LYS A 264 14.08 -42.95 29.02
N SER A 265 13.46 -43.39 27.92
CA SER A 265 13.20 -42.53 26.76
C SER A 265 12.19 -41.43 27.04
N ALA A 266 11.16 -41.71 27.84
CA ALA A 266 10.17 -40.71 28.26
C ALA A 266 10.84 -39.62 29.11
N ASN A 267 11.64 -40.03 30.10
CA ASN A 267 12.37 -39.13 30.98
C ASN A 267 13.36 -38.23 30.22
N SER A 268 14.15 -38.78 29.28
CA SER A 268 15.10 -37.98 28.50
C SER A 268 14.43 -36.96 27.57
N ARG A 269 13.14 -37.14 27.28
CA ARG A 269 12.33 -36.26 26.45
C ARG A 269 11.38 -35.37 27.27
N ASN A 270 11.45 -35.39 28.60
CA ASN A 270 10.51 -34.73 29.51
C ASN A 270 9.05 -35.08 29.21
N ILE A 271 8.75 -36.37 29.10
CA ILE A 271 7.40 -36.89 28.91
C ILE A 271 7.02 -37.64 30.16
N GLU A 272 5.85 -37.30 30.72
CA GLU A 272 5.26 -37.98 31.87
C GLU A 272 5.18 -39.50 31.63
N TRP A 273 5.59 -40.26 32.65
CA TRP A 273 5.52 -41.72 32.69
C TRP A 273 4.73 -42.14 33.92
N ALA A 274 3.51 -42.60 33.73
CA ALA A 274 2.55 -42.89 34.80
C ALA A 274 1.98 -44.32 34.76
N ILE A 275 2.40 -45.15 33.81
CA ILE A 275 1.98 -46.56 33.74
C ILE A 275 2.90 -47.48 34.54
N SER A 276 2.34 -48.51 35.17
CA SER A 276 3.09 -49.55 35.90
C SER A 276 3.75 -50.56 34.95
N GLU A 277 4.64 -51.41 35.47
CA GLU A 277 5.27 -52.48 34.68
C GLU A 277 4.25 -53.56 34.28
N GLU A 278 3.27 -53.85 35.14
CA GLU A 278 2.16 -54.76 34.88
C GLU A 278 1.24 -54.22 33.79
N GLU A 279 0.87 -52.93 33.86
CA GLU A 279 0.06 -52.26 32.83
C GLU A 279 0.79 -52.25 31.49
N PHE A 280 2.09 -51.94 31.49
CA PHE A 280 2.93 -52.02 30.30
C PHE A 280 2.90 -53.42 29.68
N ALA A 281 3.12 -54.46 30.50
CA ALA A 281 3.12 -55.85 30.05
C ALA A 281 1.76 -56.29 29.50
N ALA A 282 0.66 -55.78 30.06
CA ALA A 282 -0.68 -56.02 29.57
C ALA A 282 -0.94 -55.35 28.21
N ILE A 283 -0.47 -54.12 28.02
CA ILE A 283 -0.67 -53.37 26.77
C ILE A 283 0.10 -54.02 25.61
N VAL A 284 1.39 -54.34 25.77
CA VAL A 284 2.23 -54.83 24.64
C VAL A 284 1.81 -56.21 24.10
N LYS A 285 1.00 -56.97 24.86
CA LYS A 285 0.43 -58.26 24.43
C LYS A 285 -0.82 -58.11 23.56
N GLN A 286 -1.47 -56.95 23.57
CA GLN A 286 -2.70 -56.72 22.81
C GLN A 286 -2.43 -56.48 21.31
N PRO A 287 -3.41 -56.78 20.44
CA PRO A 287 -3.30 -56.47 19.01
C PRO A 287 -3.24 -54.96 18.78
N CYS A 288 -2.61 -54.55 17.68
CA CYS A 288 -2.47 -53.15 17.34
C CYS A 288 -3.84 -52.47 17.18
N TYR A 289 -4.05 -51.35 17.87
CA TYR A 289 -5.33 -50.63 17.86
C TYR A 289 -5.73 -50.05 16.49
N LEU A 290 -4.76 -49.92 15.56
CA LEU A 290 -5.00 -49.40 14.21
C LEU A 290 -5.25 -50.50 13.17
N CYS A 291 -4.45 -51.57 13.17
CA CYS A 291 -4.48 -52.58 12.10
C CYS A 291 -4.75 -54.01 12.57
N GLY A 292 -4.94 -54.21 13.87
CA GLY A 292 -5.23 -55.53 14.44
C GLY A 292 -4.07 -56.53 14.44
N ILE A 293 -2.86 -56.17 13.98
CA ILE A 293 -1.73 -57.12 14.00
C ILE A 293 -1.45 -57.57 15.44
N ALA A 294 -1.43 -58.88 15.64
CA ALA A 294 -1.21 -59.50 16.94
C ALA A 294 0.27 -59.47 17.34
N THR A 295 0.51 -59.65 18.63
CA THR A 295 1.84 -59.97 19.15
C THR A 295 2.03 -61.48 19.09
N ASP A 296 3.00 -61.95 18.31
CA ASP A 296 3.36 -63.36 18.12
C ASP A 296 4.88 -63.50 17.92
N ASP A 297 5.36 -64.66 17.46
CA ASP A 297 6.79 -64.90 17.24
C ASP A 297 7.38 -64.10 16.07
N THR A 298 6.54 -63.62 15.17
CA THR A 298 6.94 -62.84 13.99
C THR A 298 6.80 -61.33 14.20
N ASN A 299 6.02 -60.88 15.19
CA ASN A 299 5.81 -59.47 15.48
C ASN A 299 5.58 -59.22 16.98
N LYS A 300 6.28 -58.22 17.54
CA LYS A 300 6.07 -57.71 18.89
C LYS A 300 5.54 -56.27 18.82
N ASN A 301 4.35 -56.03 19.36
CA ASN A 301 3.77 -54.69 19.45
C ASN A 301 4.40 -53.87 20.57
N GLY A 302 4.50 -52.56 20.37
CA GLY A 302 4.90 -51.60 21.39
C GLY A 302 3.72 -50.76 21.89
N ILE A 303 4.03 -49.60 22.44
CA ILE A 303 3.04 -48.63 22.93
C ILE A 303 3.09 -47.37 22.08
N ASP A 304 1.94 -46.95 21.55
CA ASP A 304 1.72 -45.63 20.98
C ASP A 304 1.01 -44.73 22.01
N ARG A 305 1.36 -43.45 22.00
CA ARG A 305 0.64 -42.42 22.76
C ARG A 305 -0.47 -41.91 21.84
N PHE A 306 -1.72 -42.22 22.17
CA PHE A 306 -2.86 -41.88 21.33
C PHE A 306 -2.86 -40.38 20.98
N GLU A 307 -2.70 -39.54 22.00
CA GLU A 307 -2.38 -38.12 21.87
C GLU A 307 -0.93 -37.85 22.27
N ASN A 308 -0.10 -37.41 21.31
CA ASN A 308 1.34 -37.17 21.55
C ASN A 308 1.65 -36.02 22.51
N ARG A 309 0.67 -35.14 22.78
CA ARG A 309 0.78 -34.04 23.75
C ARG A 309 0.67 -34.53 25.20
N LYS A 310 0.10 -35.71 25.42
CA LYS A 310 -0.04 -36.34 26.73
C LYS A 310 1.11 -37.32 27.00
N GLY A 311 1.34 -37.63 28.28
CA GLY A 311 2.30 -38.62 28.74
C GLY A 311 1.91 -40.06 28.45
N TYR A 312 2.73 -40.98 28.93
CA TYR A 312 2.38 -42.40 29.03
C TYR A 312 1.49 -42.60 30.26
N ARG A 313 0.17 -42.50 30.04
CA ARG A 313 -0.90 -42.73 31.02
C ARG A 313 -1.79 -43.85 30.51
N LEU A 314 -2.40 -44.64 31.39
CA LEU A 314 -3.20 -45.80 31.00
C LEU A 314 -4.32 -45.45 30.00
N ASP A 315 -4.96 -44.29 30.18
CA ASP A 315 -6.02 -43.79 29.30
C ASP A 315 -5.51 -43.36 27.91
N ASN A 316 -4.22 -42.97 27.78
CA ASN A 316 -3.59 -42.49 26.55
C ASN A 316 -2.73 -43.55 25.83
N CYS A 317 -2.25 -44.57 26.55
CA CYS A 317 -1.43 -45.63 25.97
C CYS A 317 -2.29 -46.62 25.17
N ARG A 318 -1.87 -46.93 23.94
CA ARG A 318 -2.53 -47.92 23.08
C ARG A 318 -1.54 -48.93 22.52
N PRO A 319 -1.90 -50.22 22.42
CA PRO A 319 -1.05 -51.24 21.81
C PRO A 319 -0.87 -50.95 20.33
N CYS A 320 0.37 -50.80 19.86
CA CYS A 320 0.62 -50.39 18.48
C CYS A 320 1.84 -51.06 17.87
N CYS A 321 1.71 -51.58 16.65
CA CYS A 321 2.87 -52.10 15.94
C CYS A 321 3.81 -50.97 15.50
N GLY A 322 5.09 -51.28 15.35
CA GLY A 322 6.10 -50.28 14.99
C GLY A 322 5.80 -49.58 13.66
N HIS A 323 5.17 -50.29 12.71
CA HIS A 323 4.76 -49.73 11.42
C HIS A 323 3.67 -48.67 11.55
N CYS A 324 2.56 -48.99 12.24
CA CYS A 324 1.49 -48.04 12.49
C CYS A 324 1.95 -46.83 13.31
N ASN A 325 2.80 -47.03 14.32
CA ASN A 325 3.34 -45.95 15.13
C ASN A 325 4.21 -44.99 14.27
N LEU A 326 5.06 -45.55 13.39
CA LEU A 326 5.88 -44.78 12.46
C LEU A 326 5.05 -44.04 11.40
N MET A 327 3.94 -44.64 10.96
CA MET A 327 2.99 -44.03 10.02
C MET A 327 2.22 -42.89 10.70
N LYS A 328 1.71 -43.12 11.92
CA LYS A 328 0.93 -42.14 12.68
C LYS A 328 1.75 -40.90 13.02
N ARG A 329 2.96 -41.06 13.59
CA ARG A 329 3.74 -39.92 14.11
C ARG A 329 2.87 -39.00 14.97
N ASP A 330 2.71 -37.74 14.57
CA ASP A 330 1.87 -36.72 15.19
C ASP A 330 0.51 -36.52 14.49
N ILE A 331 0.18 -37.34 13.49
CA ILE A 331 -1.10 -37.27 12.76
C ILE A 331 -2.22 -37.72 13.72
N PRO A 332 -3.30 -36.94 13.86
CA PRO A 332 -4.44 -37.32 14.69
C PRO A 332 -5.08 -38.63 14.22
N TYR A 333 -5.57 -39.42 15.17
CA TYR A 333 -6.24 -40.69 14.89
C TYR A 333 -7.36 -40.56 13.86
N GLU A 334 -8.26 -39.59 14.05
CA GLU A 334 -9.40 -39.38 13.16
C GLU A 334 -8.97 -39.09 11.71
N THR A 335 -7.88 -38.35 11.53
CA THR A 335 -7.32 -38.08 10.20
C THR A 335 -6.80 -39.35 9.54
N ILE A 336 -6.23 -40.30 10.28
CA ILE A 336 -5.77 -41.59 9.73
C ILE A 336 -6.98 -42.42 9.31
N ILE A 337 -8.02 -42.49 10.14
CA ILE A 337 -9.23 -43.27 9.84
C ILE A 337 -9.98 -42.68 8.63
N GLU A 338 -10.12 -41.36 8.56
CA GLU A 338 -10.71 -40.67 7.41
C GLU A 338 -9.94 -41.00 6.12
N LYS A 339 -8.59 -40.89 6.15
CA LYS A 339 -7.77 -41.23 4.98
C LYS A 339 -7.82 -42.70 4.64
N ALA A 340 -7.89 -43.59 5.62
CA ALA A 340 -8.04 -45.02 5.41
C ALA A 340 -9.36 -45.34 4.69
N SER A 341 -10.46 -44.70 5.08
CA SER A 341 -11.76 -44.86 4.42
C SER A 341 -11.70 -44.39 2.96
N ILE A 342 -11.28 -43.14 2.71
CA ILE A 342 -11.24 -42.58 1.35
C ILE A 342 -10.35 -43.41 0.42
N ILE A 343 -9.20 -43.88 0.92
CA ILE A 343 -8.26 -44.67 0.12
C ILE A 343 -8.78 -46.09 -0.10
N ALA A 344 -9.50 -46.67 0.86
CA ALA A 344 -10.16 -47.96 0.70
C ALA A 344 -11.24 -47.90 -0.40
N ASP A 345 -12.06 -46.84 -0.41
CA ASP A 345 -13.10 -46.63 -1.44
C ASP A 345 -12.52 -46.50 -2.85
N ARG A 346 -11.27 -46.02 -2.96
CA ARG A 346 -10.55 -45.87 -4.23
C ARG A 346 -9.56 -46.99 -4.52
N SER A 347 -9.54 -48.05 -3.72
CA SER A 347 -8.50 -49.07 -3.75
C SER A 347 -8.35 -49.73 -5.12
N THR A 348 -9.46 -50.10 -5.79
CA THR A 348 -9.43 -50.73 -7.12
C THR A 348 -8.73 -49.87 -8.17
N GLU A 349 -9.07 -48.58 -8.24
CA GLU A 349 -8.46 -47.61 -9.16
C GLU A 349 -6.96 -47.46 -8.88
N LEU A 350 -6.59 -47.28 -7.61
CA LEU A 350 -5.22 -47.01 -7.20
C LEU A 350 -4.31 -48.22 -7.43
N VAL A 351 -4.79 -49.43 -7.11
CA VAL A 351 -4.05 -50.68 -7.33
C VAL A 351 -3.83 -50.91 -8.82
N ALA A 352 -4.85 -50.71 -9.66
CA ALA A 352 -4.69 -50.81 -11.12
C ALA A 352 -3.65 -49.83 -11.64
N ALA A 353 -3.68 -48.57 -11.19
CA ALA A 353 -2.71 -47.56 -11.58
C ALA A 353 -1.27 -47.91 -11.14
N ILE A 354 -1.08 -48.42 -9.91
CA ILE A 354 0.24 -48.81 -9.38
C ILE A 354 0.76 -50.07 -10.06
N ALA A 355 -0.10 -51.04 -10.38
CA ALA A 355 0.32 -52.29 -11.02
C ALA A 355 0.99 -52.07 -12.39
N THR A 356 0.69 -50.97 -13.08
CA THR A 356 1.39 -50.57 -14.32
C THR A 356 2.85 -50.16 -14.10
N LYS A 357 3.24 -49.89 -12.85
CA LYS A 357 4.57 -49.43 -12.46
C LYS A 357 5.34 -50.62 -11.88
N ASN A 358 6.39 -51.07 -12.57
CA ASN A 358 7.29 -52.10 -12.03
C ASN A 358 8.19 -51.49 -10.94
N ILE A 359 7.78 -51.61 -9.67
CA ILE A 359 8.45 -51.02 -8.51
C ILE A 359 9.01 -52.15 -7.63
N PRO A 360 10.30 -52.14 -7.28
CA PRO A 360 10.88 -53.20 -6.48
C PRO A 360 10.45 -53.10 -5.01
N ILE A 361 10.14 -54.25 -4.41
CA ILE A 361 9.96 -54.38 -2.96
C ILE A 361 11.32 -54.20 -2.28
N ARG A 362 11.33 -53.42 -1.20
CA ARG A 362 12.57 -53.12 -0.48
C ARG A 362 12.97 -54.29 0.42
N SER A 363 14.23 -54.69 0.34
CA SER A 363 14.81 -55.78 1.15
C SER A 363 15.03 -55.41 2.62
N SER A 364 15.12 -54.12 2.98
CA SER A 364 15.36 -53.67 4.36
C SER A 364 14.80 -52.27 4.65
N LYS A 365 14.26 -52.03 5.86
CA LYS A 365 13.82 -50.69 6.31
C LYS A 365 14.97 -49.70 6.50
N THR A 366 16.18 -50.18 6.78
CA THR A 366 17.34 -49.36 7.19
C THR A 366 18.35 -49.11 6.08
N ALA A 367 18.31 -49.88 5.00
CA ALA A 367 19.25 -49.73 3.88
C ALA A 367 19.26 -48.29 3.34
N ALA A 368 20.42 -47.65 3.23
CA ALA A 368 20.51 -46.32 2.66
C ALA A 368 19.95 -46.31 1.23
N ARG A 369 19.24 -45.25 0.87
CA ARG A 369 18.76 -45.09 -0.51
C ARG A 369 19.92 -44.73 -1.42
N VAL A 370 19.87 -45.24 -2.64
CA VAL A 370 20.81 -44.89 -3.71
C VAL A 370 20.72 -43.38 -3.94
N LYS A 371 21.87 -42.71 -3.84
CA LYS A 371 22.01 -41.32 -4.23
C LYS A 371 22.64 -41.29 -5.61
N VAL A 372 22.20 -40.36 -6.44
CA VAL A 372 22.89 -40.02 -7.68
C VAL A 372 24.00 -39.04 -7.31
N ASP A 373 25.24 -39.34 -7.66
CA ASP A 373 26.40 -38.50 -7.32
C ASP A 373 26.31 -37.12 -7.98
N GLU A 374 25.84 -37.09 -9.24
CA GLU A 374 25.57 -35.86 -10.01
C GLU A 374 24.12 -35.84 -10.50
N PRO A 375 23.16 -35.46 -9.63
CA PRO A 375 21.76 -35.46 -10.01
C PRO A 375 21.48 -34.39 -11.07
N ARG A 376 20.76 -34.76 -12.13
CA ARG A 376 20.30 -33.81 -13.15
C ARG A 376 19.18 -32.98 -12.57
N VAL A 377 19.46 -31.73 -12.20
CA VAL A 377 18.47 -30.82 -11.63
C VAL A 377 18.30 -29.58 -12.51
N GLN A 378 17.07 -29.09 -12.61
CA GLN A 378 16.79 -27.77 -13.18
C GLN A 378 17.46 -26.68 -12.33
N GLU A 379 17.77 -25.54 -12.92
CA GLU A 379 18.32 -24.40 -12.17
C GLU A 379 17.23 -23.77 -11.27
N PRO A 380 17.55 -23.44 -10.00
CA PRO A 380 16.68 -22.61 -9.19
C PRO A 380 16.47 -21.26 -9.87
N ILE A 381 15.24 -20.76 -9.83
CA ILE A 381 14.94 -19.42 -10.29
C ILE A 381 15.61 -18.43 -9.33
N SER A 382 16.58 -17.67 -9.82
CA SER A 382 17.20 -16.56 -9.10
C SER A 382 16.11 -15.57 -8.68
N PHE A 383 16.23 -15.06 -7.46
CA PHE A 383 15.43 -13.92 -7.05
C PHE A 383 16.12 -12.66 -7.55
N ASP A 384 16.05 -12.42 -8.86
CA ASP A 384 16.62 -11.21 -9.43
C ASP A 384 15.73 -10.03 -9.07
N TYR A 385 16.35 -9.05 -8.42
CA TYR A 385 15.65 -7.85 -8.02
C TYR A 385 15.27 -7.09 -9.29
N LYS A 386 13.96 -7.01 -9.53
CA LYS A 386 13.40 -6.34 -10.70
C LYS A 386 14.02 -4.94 -10.87
N PRO A 387 14.56 -4.61 -12.05
CA PRO A 387 15.31 -3.39 -12.26
C PRO A 387 14.49 -2.14 -11.92
N THR A 388 15.17 -1.07 -11.54
CA THR A 388 14.55 0.25 -11.28
C THR A 388 13.95 0.87 -12.55
N ASN A 389 14.33 0.34 -13.72
CA ASN A 389 13.92 0.78 -15.05
C ASN A 389 12.74 -0.02 -15.62
N GLU A 390 11.95 -0.70 -14.79
CA GLU A 390 10.73 -1.38 -15.24
C GLU A 390 9.79 -0.40 -15.97
N VAL A 391 9.31 -0.82 -17.15
CA VAL A 391 8.35 -0.06 -17.95
C VAL A 391 7.03 0.04 -17.18
N ILE A 392 6.59 1.28 -16.98
CA ILE A 392 5.30 1.57 -16.35
C ILE A 392 4.20 1.25 -17.37
N VAL A 393 3.47 0.16 -17.12
CA VAL A 393 2.31 -0.24 -17.93
C VAL A 393 1.26 0.89 -17.92
N PRO A 394 0.62 1.22 -19.07
CA PRO A 394 -0.36 2.29 -19.15
C PRO A 394 -1.52 2.12 -18.15
N LYS A 395 -2.13 3.25 -17.80
CA LYS A 395 -3.24 3.35 -16.83
C LYS A 395 -4.49 2.63 -17.38
N GLU A 396 -5.04 1.68 -16.63
CA GLU A 396 -6.40 1.17 -16.89
C GLU A 396 -7.44 2.29 -16.69
N GLY A 397 -8.44 2.30 -17.57
CA GLY A 397 -9.31 3.44 -17.88
C GLY A 397 -9.93 4.14 -16.67
N MET A 398 -9.94 5.47 -16.73
CA MET A 398 -10.76 6.33 -15.86
C MET A 398 -12.21 6.26 -16.35
N SER A 399 -13.20 6.18 -15.45
CA SER A 399 -14.60 6.17 -15.88
C SER A 399 -14.95 7.44 -16.66
N GLU A 400 -15.81 7.31 -17.66
CA GLU A 400 -16.26 8.44 -18.50
C GLU A 400 -16.93 9.53 -17.67
N GLU A 401 -17.62 9.16 -16.61
CA GLU A 401 -18.26 10.08 -15.68
C GLU A 401 -17.25 10.91 -14.89
N ILE A 402 -16.16 10.31 -14.39
CA ILE A 402 -15.08 11.05 -13.72
C ILE A 402 -14.37 11.94 -14.73
N ARG A 403 -14.22 11.49 -15.99
CA ARG A 403 -13.66 12.29 -17.07
C ARG A 403 -14.48 13.56 -17.32
N ALA A 404 -15.79 13.44 -17.41
CA ALA A 404 -16.71 14.55 -17.61
C ALA A 404 -16.61 15.60 -16.49
N ILE A 405 -16.49 15.17 -15.22
CA ILE A 405 -16.32 16.09 -14.07
C ILE A 405 -15.00 16.88 -14.16
N LEU A 406 -13.92 16.23 -14.63
CA LEU A 406 -12.61 16.89 -14.77
C LEU A 406 -12.52 17.81 -15.98
N GLU A 407 -13.23 17.48 -17.05
CA GLU A 407 -13.25 18.22 -18.33
C GLU A 407 -14.39 19.26 -18.38
N ALA A 408 -15.20 19.40 -17.32
CA ALA A 408 -16.30 20.34 -17.24
C ALA A 408 -15.84 21.77 -17.61
N PRO A 409 -16.63 22.52 -18.44
CA PRO A 409 -16.25 23.83 -18.91
C PRO A 409 -15.92 24.75 -17.74
N LYS A 410 -14.77 25.42 -17.80
CA LYS A 410 -14.47 26.50 -16.85
C LYS A 410 -15.50 27.60 -17.11
N GLU A 411 -16.42 27.83 -16.18
CA GLU A 411 -17.32 28.97 -16.22
C GLU A 411 -16.54 30.24 -16.54
N LEU A 412 -17.05 31.01 -17.52
CA LEU A 412 -16.48 32.27 -17.98
C LEU A 412 -16.62 33.30 -16.86
N ILE A 413 -15.64 33.33 -15.95
CA ILE A 413 -15.52 34.43 -14.99
C ILE A 413 -15.26 35.71 -15.80
N PRO A 414 -16.05 36.79 -15.61
CA PRO A 414 -15.80 38.08 -16.26
C PRO A 414 -14.34 38.50 -16.06
N VAL A 415 -13.63 38.75 -17.16
CA VAL A 415 -12.20 39.03 -17.14
C VAL A 415 -11.97 40.39 -16.50
N LYS A 416 -11.64 40.44 -15.20
CA LYS A 416 -11.29 41.68 -14.48
C LYS A 416 -10.11 42.44 -15.11
N GLN A 417 -9.20 41.71 -15.76
CA GLN A 417 -8.03 42.27 -16.43
C GLN A 417 -7.56 41.34 -17.56
N TRP A 418 -7.42 41.89 -18.76
CA TRP A 418 -6.92 41.17 -19.92
C TRP A 418 -5.39 41.09 -19.91
N LYS A 419 -4.83 39.88 -20.03
CA LYS A 419 -3.38 39.68 -20.21
C LYS A 419 -2.99 39.89 -21.68
N SER A 420 -1.77 40.34 -21.95
CA SER A 420 -1.26 40.56 -23.32
C SER A 420 -1.42 39.33 -24.23
N LYS A 421 -1.24 38.13 -23.68
CA LYS A 421 -1.43 36.87 -24.42
C LYS A 421 -2.90 36.55 -24.74
N GLN A 422 -3.85 37.02 -23.93
CA GLN A 422 -5.28 36.88 -24.22
C GLN A 422 -5.71 37.84 -25.33
N ILE A 423 -5.28 39.12 -25.22
CA ILE A 423 -5.51 40.16 -26.24
C ILE A 423 -4.95 39.72 -27.60
N TYR A 424 -3.72 39.19 -27.60
CA TYR A 424 -3.11 38.64 -28.79
C TYR A 424 -3.96 37.53 -29.42
N LYS A 425 -4.39 36.55 -28.62
CA LYS A 425 -5.18 35.40 -29.10
C LYS A 425 -6.53 35.83 -29.68
N THR A 426 -7.24 36.75 -29.04
CA THR A 426 -8.54 37.23 -29.56
C THR A 426 -8.38 37.99 -30.86
N ILE A 427 -7.33 38.82 -30.98
CA ILE A 427 -7.03 39.49 -32.26
C ILE A 427 -6.67 38.47 -33.34
N GLN A 428 -5.88 37.43 -33.04
CA GLN A 428 -5.59 36.39 -34.04
C GLN A 428 -6.85 35.61 -34.45
N ALA A 429 -7.79 35.37 -33.51
CA ALA A 429 -9.02 34.62 -33.72
C ALA A 429 -10.16 35.38 -34.42
N ASN A 430 -9.97 36.66 -34.79
CA ASN A 430 -11.04 37.56 -35.29
C ASN A 430 -12.12 37.87 -34.24
N GLU A 431 -11.77 37.81 -32.96
CA GLU A 431 -12.66 38.09 -31.82
C GLU A 431 -12.28 39.41 -31.10
N GLU A 432 -11.58 40.31 -31.78
CA GLU A 432 -11.08 41.57 -31.21
C GLU A 432 -12.19 42.47 -30.64
N ASN A 433 -13.42 42.36 -31.14
CA ASN A 433 -14.57 43.12 -30.65
C ASN A 433 -14.88 42.88 -29.16
N GLN A 434 -14.57 41.68 -28.64
CA GLN A 434 -14.74 41.40 -27.20
C GLN A 434 -13.81 42.27 -26.35
N TYR A 435 -12.56 42.43 -26.80
CA TYR A 435 -11.60 43.29 -26.11
C TYR A 435 -11.90 44.77 -26.34
N LYS A 436 -12.41 45.14 -27.51
CA LYS A 436 -12.85 46.51 -27.84
C LYS A 436 -13.92 46.99 -26.87
N ALA A 437 -14.97 46.21 -26.67
CA ALA A 437 -16.06 46.52 -25.74
C ALA A 437 -15.54 46.70 -24.31
N PHE A 438 -14.64 45.82 -23.86
CA PHE A 438 -13.99 45.96 -22.55
C PHE A 438 -13.19 47.28 -22.43
N CYS A 439 -12.45 47.67 -23.49
CA CYS A 439 -11.71 48.93 -23.51
C CYS A 439 -12.62 50.15 -23.41
N GLU A 440 -13.73 50.16 -24.16
CA GLU A 440 -14.73 51.24 -24.19
C GLU A 440 -15.47 51.40 -22.86
N GLU A 441 -15.78 50.29 -22.19
CA GLU A 441 -16.46 50.31 -20.88
C GLU A 441 -15.54 50.78 -19.73
N HIS A 442 -14.25 50.41 -19.77
CA HIS A 442 -13.34 50.57 -18.62
C HIS A 442 -12.28 51.68 -18.75
N ASN A 443 -12.21 52.38 -19.89
CA ASN A 443 -11.22 53.44 -20.14
C ASN A 443 -11.85 54.66 -20.81
N THR A 444 -11.22 55.82 -20.61
CA THR A 444 -11.54 57.02 -21.39
C THR A 444 -10.96 56.85 -22.80
N VAL A 445 -11.84 56.73 -23.80
CA VAL A 445 -11.44 56.58 -25.20
C VAL A 445 -11.05 57.94 -25.80
N PRO A 446 -9.97 58.01 -26.62
CA PRO A 446 -9.59 59.23 -27.32
C PRO A 446 -10.58 59.60 -28.44
N ASN A 447 -10.59 60.86 -28.87
CA ASN A 447 -11.50 61.37 -29.91
C ASN A 447 -11.37 60.62 -31.25
N ASP A 448 -10.17 60.15 -31.60
CA ASP A 448 -9.91 59.27 -32.75
C ASP A 448 -9.79 57.79 -32.31
N TRP A 449 -10.79 57.30 -31.60
CA TRP A 449 -10.80 55.92 -31.10
C TRP A 449 -10.78 54.88 -32.22
N MET A 450 -11.56 55.10 -33.28
CA MET A 450 -11.71 54.14 -34.37
C MET A 450 -10.43 54.01 -35.21
N GLY A 451 -9.73 55.11 -35.47
CA GLY A 451 -8.45 55.13 -36.18
C GLY A 451 -7.33 54.44 -35.38
N GLN A 452 -7.22 54.75 -34.08
CA GLN A 452 -6.25 54.13 -33.19
C GLN A 452 -6.52 52.63 -32.99
N TRP A 453 -7.78 52.23 -32.84
CA TRP A 453 -8.17 50.83 -32.72
C TRP A 453 -7.81 50.03 -33.97
N THR A 454 -8.13 50.56 -35.16
CA THR A 454 -7.84 49.90 -36.44
C THR A 454 -6.33 49.73 -36.63
N THR A 455 -5.56 50.77 -36.31
CA THR A 455 -4.09 50.74 -36.37
C THR A 455 -3.52 49.69 -35.41
N PHE A 456 -4.06 49.61 -34.19
CA PHE A 456 -3.64 48.63 -33.19
C PHE A 456 -3.91 47.18 -33.64
N VAL A 457 -5.11 46.89 -34.15
CA VAL A 457 -5.46 45.55 -34.64
C VAL A 457 -4.57 45.15 -35.81
N LEU A 458 -4.38 46.02 -36.81
CA LEU A 458 -3.48 45.78 -37.94
C LEU A 458 -2.03 45.57 -37.52
N ALA A 459 -1.56 46.28 -36.49
CA ALA A 459 -0.20 46.14 -36.00
C ALA A 459 0.06 44.79 -35.31
N VAL A 460 -0.98 44.10 -34.83
CA VAL A 460 -0.91 42.83 -34.09
C VAL A 460 -1.34 41.62 -34.94
N LYS A 461 -2.32 41.79 -35.83
CA LYS A 461 -2.90 40.71 -36.65
C LYS A 461 -1.84 40.07 -37.55
N GLY A 462 -1.76 38.74 -37.54
CA GLY A 462 -0.84 37.97 -38.40
C GLY A 462 0.63 37.97 -37.97
N LYS A 463 1.01 38.66 -36.88
CA LYS A 463 2.39 38.66 -36.36
C LYS A 463 2.57 37.66 -35.22
N ALA A 464 3.82 37.25 -34.97
CA ALA A 464 4.18 36.41 -33.83
C ALA A 464 3.95 37.14 -32.48
N PHE A 465 3.80 36.38 -31.38
CA PHE A 465 3.52 36.94 -30.06
C PHE A 465 4.66 37.83 -29.56
N GLU A 466 5.90 37.43 -29.80
CA GLU A 466 7.12 38.12 -29.37
C GLU A 466 7.21 39.53 -29.97
N GLN A 467 6.74 39.70 -31.21
CA GLN A 467 6.69 41.01 -31.89
C GLN A 467 5.47 41.84 -31.50
N SER A 468 4.37 41.17 -31.13
CA SER A 468 3.10 41.82 -30.79
C SER A 468 3.04 42.26 -29.32
N GLU A 469 3.72 41.57 -28.41
CA GLU A 469 3.66 41.84 -26.98
C GLU A 469 4.05 43.28 -26.60
N PRO A 470 5.14 43.88 -27.14
CA PRO A 470 5.49 45.28 -26.87
C PRO A 470 4.40 46.26 -27.34
N ILE A 471 3.81 46.00 -28.52
CA ILE A 471 2.75 46.82 -29.12
C ILE A 471 1.49 46.78 -28.24
N ILE A 472 1.10 45.59 -27.79
CA ILE A 472 -0.04 45.40 -26.89
C ILE A 472 0.19 46.11 -25.56
N LYS A 473 1.39 46.00 -24.98
CA LYS A 473 1.73 46.69 -23.71
C LYS A 473 1.68 48.20 -23.88
N ALA A 474 2.24 48.75 -24.96
CA ALA A 474 2.21 50.18 -25.25
C ALA A 474 0.78 50.71 -25.40
N PHE A 475 -0.08 49.97 -26.11
CA PHE A 475 -1.49 50.33 -26.28
C PHE A 475 -2.26 50.35 -24.95
N VAL A 476 -2.10 49.31 -24.13
CA VAL A 476 -2.72 49.23 -22.79
C VAL A 476 -2.25 50.36 -21.88
N GLU A 477 -0.96 50.70 -21.94
CA GLU A 477 -0.40 51.78 -21.13
C GLU A 477 -0.90 53.16 -21.58
N ASN A 478 -1.09 53.36 -22.89
CA ASN A 478 -1.70 54.58 -23.41
C ASN A 478 -3.13 54.77 -22.89
N LEU A 479 -3.96 53.73 -22.91
CA LEU A 479 -5.32 53.77 -22.36
C LEU A 479 -5.34 54.09 -20.86
N ARG A 480 -4.41 53.51 -20.09
CA ARG A 480 -4.26 53.83 -18.67
C ARG A 480 -3.88 55.29 -18.45
N ARG A 481 -2.97 55.83 -19.26
CA ARG A 481 -2.56 57.22 -19.22
C ARG A 481 -3.72 58.17 -19.54
N LEU A 482 -4.51 57.89 -20.57
CA LEU A 482 -5.69 58.68 -20.92
C LEU A 482 -6.72 58.69 -19.79
N ARG A 483 -7.02 57.51 -19.22
CA ARG A 483 -7.89 57.40 -18.05
C ARG A 483 -7.34 58.16 -16.84
N HIS A 484 -6.04 58.09 -16.59
CA HIS A 484 -5.40 58.82 -15.50
C HIS A 484 -5.50 60.34 -15.71
N ASN A 485 -5.21 60.84 -16.91
CA ASN A 485 -5.30 62.25 -17.24
C ASN A 485 -6.73 62.79 -17.07
N ALA A 486 -7.74 62.02 -17.51
CA ALA A 486 -9.15 62.37 -17.33
C ALA A 486 -9.55 62.45 -15.84
N LEU A 487 -9.00 61.56 -14.99
CA LEU A 487 -9.22 61.60 -13.55
C LEU A 487 -8.48 62.75 -12.86
N CYS A 488 -7.30 63.13 -13.36
CA CYS A 488 -6.48 64.23 -12.83
C CYS A 488 -6.97 65.62 -13.26
N ALA A 489 -7.89 65.72 -14.23
CA ALA A 489 -8.50 66.98 -14.65
C ALA A 489 -9.45 67.62 -13.61
N LYS A 490 -9.79 66.90 -12.52
CA LYS A 490 -10.54 67.45 -11.38
C LYS A 490 -9.59 68.20 -10.44
N ASP A 491 -9.97 69.41 -9.98
CA ASP A 491 -9.16 70.21 -9.04
C ASP A 491 -8.77 69.34 -7.84
N PRO A 492 -7.47 69.25 -7.48
CA PRO A 492 -7.02 68.52 -6.31
C PRO A 492 -7.90 68.77 -5.07
N LEU A 493 -8.39 70.00 -4.86
CA LEU A 493 -9.21 70.35 -3.68
C LEU A 493 -10.60 69.70 -3.67
N GLU A 494 -11.14 69.29 -4.82
CA GLU A 494 -12.50 68.77 -4.98
C GLU A 494 -12.57 67.23 -5.09
N ARG A 495 -11.49 66.53 -4.72
CA ARG A 495 -11.43 65.07 -4.78
C ARG A 495 -12.25 64.43 -3.65
N GLU A 496 -13.47 63.99 -3.96
CA GLU A 496 -14.30 63.15 -3.09
C GLU A 496 -13.56 61.86 -2.66
N GLY A 497 -13.66 61.50 -1.38
CA GLY A 497 -13.02 60.27 -0.84
C GLY A 497 -11.50 60.35 -0.62
N ARG A 498 -10.92 61.55 -0.54
CA ARG A 498 -9.49 61.77 -0.26
C ARG A 498 -9.06 61.14 1.07
N GLN A 499 -8.10 60.22 1.02
CA GLN A 499 -7.55 59.53 2.21
C GLN A 499 -6.43 60.29 2.91
N GLN A 500 -5.77 61.23 2.22
CA GLN A 500 -4.63 61.97 2.74
C GLN A 500 -4.63 63.41 2.24
N TRP A 501 -4.20 64.34 3.08
CA TRP A 501 -3.96 65.73 2.73
C TRP A 501 -2.45 66.01 2.81
N PRO A 502 -1.73 66.00 1.68
CA PRO A 502 -0.34 66.44 1.65
C PRO A 502 -0.23 67.93 2.06
N SER A 503 0.89 68.32 2.67
CA SER A 503 1.11 69.70 3.14
C SER A 503 0.92 70.73 2.04
N ILE A 504 1.36 70.42 0.82
CA ILE A 504 1.16 71.29 -0.36
C ILE A 504 -0.32 71.54 -0.67
N THR A 505 -1.20 70.56 -0.47
CA THR A 505 -2.64 70.75 -0.69
C THR A 505 -3.30 71.53 0.44
N VAL A 506 -2.81 71.38 1.68
CA VAL A 506 -3.28 72.18 2.81
C VAL A 506 -2.90 73.65 2.63
N VAL A 507 -1.67 73.92 2.16
CA VAL A 507 -1.22 75.29 1.81
C VAL A 507 -2.07 75.87 0.68
N LYS A 508 -2.33 75.10 -0.39
CA LYS A 508 -3.23 75.52 -1.48
C LYS A 508 -4.64 75.84 -0.95
N ALA A 509 -5.21 74.99 -0.11
CA ALA A 509 -6.52 75.22 0.51
C ALA A 509 -6.56 76.47 1.39
N PHE A 510 -5.47 76.74 2.13
CA PHE A 510 -5.34 77.95 2.94
C PHE A 510 -5.30 79.21 2.05
N LEU A 511 -4.44 79.25 1.03
CA LEU A 511 -4.30 80.40 0.15
C LEU A 511 -5.57 80.69 -0.66
N GLU A 512 -6.35 79.66 -0.99
CA GLU A 512 -7.63 79.77 -1.70
C GLU A 512 -8.85 79.96 -0.78
N GLY A 513 -8.65 80.08 0.54
CA GLY A 513 -9.74 80.29 1.51
C GLY A 513 -10.66 79.08 1.70
N LYS A 514 -10.26 77.89 1.27
CA LYS A 514 -11.02 76.63 1.32
C LYS A 514 -10.53 75.68 2.42
N LEU A 515 -10.08 76.22 3.56
CA LEU A 515 -9.50 75.41 4.64
C LEU A 515 -10.54 74.57 5.39
N ASP A 516 -11.83 74.89 5.27
CA ASP A 516 -12.92 74.17 5.94
C ASP A 516 -13.00 72.70 5.54
N ALA A 517 -12.72 72.37 4.27
CA ALA A 517 -12.66 70.99 3.80
C ALA A 517 -11.53 70.19 4.50
N PHE A 518 -10.41 70.84 4.79
CA PHE A 518 -9.32 70.23 5.55
C PHE A 518 -9.66 70.11 7.04
N LYS A 519 -10.39 71.08 7.61
CA LYS A 519 -10.90 71.02 8.99
C LYS A 519 -11.79 69.81 9.19
N ALA A 520 -12.82 69.66 8.36
CA ALA A 520 -13.77 68.55 8.42
C ALA A 520 -13.08 67.18 8.25
N PHE A 521 -12.12 67.07 7.32
CA PHE A 521 -11.32 65.86 7.17
C PHE A 521 -10.53 65.53 8.45
N THR A 522 -9.92 66.54 9.08
CA THR A 522 -9.08 66.36 10.26
C THR A 522 -9.91 65.95 11.49
N GLU A 523 -11.10 66.55 11.65
CA GLU A 523 -12.08 66.22 12.70
C GLU A 523 -12.54 64.76 12.56
N ALA A 524 -12.96 64.35 11.36
CA ALA A 524 -13.37 62.97 11.09
C ALA A 524 -12.23 61.96 11.29
N ALA A 525 -11.01 62.28 10.82
CA ALA A 525 -9.87 61.37 10.90
C ALA A 525 -9.34 61.17 12.34
N SER A 526 -9.40 62.22 13.16
CA SER A 526 -8.88 62.25 14.54
C SER A 526 -9.96 62.09 15.62
N LYS A 527 -11.24 61.94 15.21
CA LYS A 527 -12.43 61.91 16.09
C LYS A 527 -12.48 63.11 17.05
N GLU A 528 -12.10 64.30 16.59
CA GLU A 528 -12.26 65.52 17.38
C GLU A 528 -13.69 66.02 17.23
N LEU A 529 -14.32 66.42 18.33
CA LEU A 529 -15.67 66.98 18.30
C LEU A 529 -15.57 68.47 17.92
N PRO A 530 -16.33 68.96 16.92
CA PRO A 530 -16.34 70.37 16.54
C PRO A 530 -16.70 71.31 17.69
N GLU A 531 -17.40 70.81 18.71
CA GLU A 531 -17.82 71.55 19.90
C GLU A 531 -16.74 71.60 21.01
N ASP A 532 -15.62 70.86 20.90
CA ASP A 532 -14.57 70.85 21.93
C ASP A 532 -13.82 72.21 21.96
N PRO A 533 -13.88 72.97 23.07
CA PRO A 533 -13.20 74.26 23.21
C PRO A 533 -11.68 74.16 23.03
N LYS A 534 -11.07 73.02 23.41
CA LYS A 534 -9.62 72.81 23.26
C LYS A 534 -9.23 72.58 21.80
N TRP A 535 -10.07 71.87 21.04
CA TRP A 535 -9.88 71.69 19.60
C TRP A 535 -10.01 73.02 18.86
N ASN A 536 -11.07 73.77 19.12
CA ASN A 536 -11.30 75.07 18.50
C ASN A 536 -10.15 76.05 18.78
N LYS A 537 -9.69 76.15 20.03
CA LYS A 537 -8.53 76.98 20.38
C LYS A 537 -7.27 76.60 19.59
N ARG A 538 -6.99 75.30 19.47
CA ARG A 538 -5.82 74.79 18.74
C ARG A 538 -5.94 75.00 17.24
N TRP A 539 -7.14 74.85 16.68
CA TRP A 539 -7.41 75.13 15.27
C TRP A 539 -7.22 76.62 14.96
N THR A 540 -7.78 77.51 15.77
CA THR A 540 -7.61 78.96 15.62
C THR A 540 -6.13 79.36 15.69
N GLN A 541 -5.38 78.84 16.67
CA GLN A 541 -3.94 79.08 16.77
C GLN A 541 -3.17 78.58 15.54
N PHE A 542 -3.57 77.44 14.96
CA PHE A 542 -2.96 76.93 13.73
C PHE A 542 -3.21 77.88 12.55
N VAL A 543 -4.46 78.35 12.38
CA VAL A 543 -4.83 79.30 11.31
C VAL A 543 -4.11 80.64 11.48
N GLU A 544 -4.06 81.18 12.70
CA GLU A 544 -3.31 82.41 13.01
C GLU A 544 -1.82 82.27 12.67
N THR A 545 -1.22 81.12 12.97
CA THR A 545 0.20 80.86 12.65
C THR A 545 0.42 80.78 11.13
N LEU A 546 -0.55 80.29 10.35
CA LEU A 546 -0.48 80.29 8.89
C LEU A 546 -0.61 81.72 8.33
N GLU A 547 -1.53 82.54 8.85
CA GLU A 547 -1.68 83.94 8.41
C GLU A 547 -0.44 84.79 8.70
N LEU A 548 0.20 84.61 9.86
CA LEU A 548 1.46 85.29 10.19
C LEU A 548 2.62 84.95 9.23
N ASN A 549 2.55 83.80 8.54
CA ASN A 549 3.60 83.30 7.65
C ASN A 549 3.14 83.21 6.18
N ARG A 550 2.08 83.92 5.81
CA ARG A 550 1.40 83.82 4.49
C ARG A 550 2.32 84.04 3.28
N THR A 551 3.38 84.83 3.44
CA THR A 551 4.31 85.20 2.36
C THR A 551 5.37 84.16 2.03
N SER A 552 5.57 83.12 2.88
CA SER A 552 6.58 82.08 2.66
C SER A 552 5.96 80.69 2.49
N GLU A 553 5.90 80.21 1.24
CA GLU A 553 5.30 78.91 0.91
C GLU A 553 6.04 77.73 1.58
N GLU A 554 7.36 77.83 1.73
CA GLU A 554 8.17 76.79 2.37
C GLU A 554 7.91 76.73 3.88
N THR A 555 7.77 77.89 4.53
CA THR A 555 7.38 77.97 5.94
C THR A 555 5.98 77.41 6.16
N LEU A 556 5.01 77.75 5.30
CA LEU A 556 3.65 77.22 5.35
C LEU A 556 3.62 75.68 5.21
N LYS A 557 4.38 75.11 4.28
CA LYS A 557 4.51 73.64 4.11
C LYS A 557 5.06 72.98 5.38
N GLY A 558 6.03 73.61 6.03
CA GLY A 558 6.61 73.16 7.30
C GLY A 558 5.59 73.17 8.45
N LEU A 559 4.83 74.26 8.58
CA LEU A 559 3.79 74.42 9.60
C LEU A 559 2.66 73.40 9.44
N CYS A 560 2.14 73.23 8.21
CA CYS A 560 1.13 72.22 7.90
C CYS A 560 1.62 70.80 8.20
N SER A 561 2.87 70.49 7.85
CA SER A 561 3.46 69.17 8.13
C SER A 561 3.59 68.89 9.63
N LYS A 562 4.04 69.88 10.42
CA LYS A 562 4.15 69.78 11.88
C LYS A 562 2.78 69.60 12.54
N PHE A 563 1.77 70.36 12.09
CA PHE A 563 0.41 70.24 12.60
C PHE A 563 -0.16 68.83 12.37
N MET A 564 -0.05 68.30 11.14
CA MET A 564 -0.51 66.95 10.82
C MET A 564 0.26 65.86 11.56
N ALA A 565 1.57 66.01 11.75
CA ALA A 565 2.37 65.09 12.55
C ALA A 565 1.89 65.04 14.00
N ALA A 566 1.61 66.20 14.60
CA ALA A 566 1.06 66.29 15.95
C ALA A 566 -0.34 65.65 16.06
N GLN A 567 -1.18 65.73 15.02
CA GLN A 567 -2.47 65.04 15.00
C GLN A 567 -2.32 63.52 14.90
N ARG A 568 -1.41 63.02 14.05
CA ARG A 568 -1.12 61.58 13.96
C ARG A 568 -0.63 61.00 15.28
N ILE A 569 0.27 61.70 15.97
CA ILE A 569 0.77 61.28 17.30
C ILE A 569 -0.38 61.24 18.32
N LYS A 570 -1.27 62.23 18.31
CA LYS A 570 -2.42 62.27 19.23
C LYS A 570 -3.40 61.13 18.96
N LYS A 571 -3.67 60.82 17.69
CA LYS A 571 -4.50 59.68 17.30
C LYS A 571 -3.90 58.35 17.78
N TYR A 572 -2.59 58.15 17.58
CA TYR A 572 -1.89 56.96 18.02
C TYR A 572 -2.00 56.77 19.54
N ARG A 573 -1.80 57.83 20.33
CA ARG A 573 -1.95 57.83 21.81
C ARG A 573 -3.38 57.60 22.32
N ARG A 574 -4.41 57.70 21.47
CA ARG A 574 -5.81 57.41 21.82
C ARG A 574 -6.23 55.98 21.46
N THR A 575 -5.41 55.25 20.71
CA THR A 575 -5.67 53.88 20.24
C THR A 575 -4.92 52.80 21.02
N GLU A 576 -3.98 53.19 21.88
CA GLU A 576 -3.53 52.42 23.05
C GLU A 576 -4.43 52.75 24.25
#